data_AF-A0A0Q4BHB5-F1
#
_entry.id   AF-A0A0Q4BHB5-F1
#
_cell.length_a   1.000
_cell.length_b   1.000
_cell.length_c   1.000
_cell.angle_alpha   90.00
_cell.angle_beta   90.00
_cell.angle_gamma   90.00
#
_symmetry.space_group_name_H-M   'P 1'
#
loop_
_entity.id
_entity.type
_entity.pdbx_description
1 polymer ?
#
loop_
_entity_poly.entity_id
_entity_poly.type
_entity_poly.pdbx_seq_one_letter_code
_entity_poly.pdbx_strand_id
1 'polypeptide(L)'
;MMLNGEWSYVIPEDRPSWTVYWDEDVLNRYFYTFGSDPGFPYQNGWVEVRATSREEAERKFRARFPDRPGHEGIMNYAFCYNEQRWAEMDPEHTWHGWKCFEVIE
;
A
#
# COMPACT_ATOMS: atom_id res chain seq x y z
N MET A 1 -30.13 -5.61 -23.74
CA MET A 1 -30.56 -4.85 -24.94
C MET A 1 -30.76 -3.41 -24.50
N MET A 2 -30.12 -2.44 -25.16
CA MET A 2 -30.10 -1.04 -24.72
C MET A 2 -31.41 -0.32 -25.05
N LEU A 3 -31.97 0.38 -24.06
CA LEU A 3 -32.91 1.48 -24.25
C LEU A 3 -32.46 2.62 -23.32
N ASN A 4 -32.29 3.82 -23.88
CA ASN A 4 -32.19 5.10 -23.18
C ASN A 4 -30.94 5.37 -22.32
N GLY A 5 -29.84 4.65 -22.51
CA GLY A 5 -28.55 5.00 -21.89
C GLY A 5 -28.48 4.73 -20.38
N GLU A 6 -29.40 3.95 -19.83
CA GLU A 6 -29.40 3.56 -18.42
C GLU A 6 -29.22 2.05 -18.31
N TRP A 7 -28.22 1.62 -17.53
CA TRP A 7 -27.91 0.21 -17.29
C TRP A 7 -28.89 -0.36 -16.27
N SER A 8 -29.81 -1.23 -16.69
CA SER A 8 -30.60 -2.05 -15.76
C SER A 8 -29.98 -3.43 -15.63
N TYR A 9 -29.44 -3.76 -14.45
CA TYR A 9 -28.99 -5.12 -14.09
C TYR A 9 -29.97 -5.76 -13.10
N VAL A 10 -30.22 -7.07 -13.23
CA VAL A 10 -31.10 -7.83 -12.33
C VAL A 10 -30.30 -8.26 -11.10
N ILE A 11 -30.78 -7.90 -9.90
CA ILE A 11 -30.12 -8.16 -8.62
C ILE A 11 -30.48 -9.58 -8.13
N PRO A 12 -29.52 -10.49 -7.85
CA PRO A 12 -29.79 -11.73 -7.13
C PRO A 12 -30.10 -11.43 -5.66
N GLU A 13 -31.23 -11.94 -5.15
CA GLU A 13 -31.87 -11.51 -3.88
C GLU A 13 -31.15 -11.82 -2.55
N ASP A 14 -29.86 -12.21 -2.54
CA ASP A 14 -29.19 -12.67 -1.31
C ASP A 14 -27.98 -11.83 -0.87
N ARG A 15 -27.95 -10.53 -1.23
CA ARG A 15 -26.95 -9.60 -0.70
C ARG A 15 -27.54 -8.19 -0.52
N PRO A 16 -27.50 -7.60 0.68
CA PRO A 16 -28.17 -6.32 0.93
C PRO A 16 -27.59 -5.18 0.07
N SER A 17 -28.47 -4.53 -0.71
CA SER A 17 -28.32 -3.18 -1.26
C SER A 17 -28.05 -2.25 -0.07
N TRP A 18 -26.97 -1.46 0.01
CA TRP A 18 -26.73 -0.22 -0.75
C TRP A 18 -25.24 0.17 -0.79
N THR A 19 -24.30 -0.76 -0.69
CA THR A 19 -22.88 -0.46 -0.98
C THR A 19 -22.55 -0.89 -2.40
N VAL A 20 -23.05 -0.12 -3.36
CA VAL A 20 -22.35 -0.03 -4.65
C VAL A 20 -21.11 0.81 -4.32
N TYR A 21 -20.00 0.13 -4.00
CA TYR A 21 -18.71 0.80 -4.01
C TYR A 21 -18.52 1.24 -5.47
N TRP A 22 -18.62 2.54 -5.73
CA TRP A 22 -17.89 3.10 -6.83
C TRP A 22 -16.45 2.63 -6.62
N ASP A 23 -15.92 1.91 -7.59
CA ASP A 23 -14.53 1.46 -7.65
C ASP A 23 -13.62 2.69 -7.83
N GLU A 24 -13.76 3.69 -6.95
CA GLU A 24 -12.78 4.75 -6.77
C GLU A 24 -11.61 4.08 -6.06
N ASP A 25 -10.78 3.44 -6.87
CA ASP A 25 -9.43 3.00 -6.59
C ASP A 25 -9.27 2.21 -5.28
N VAL A 26 -9.50 0.89 -5.31
CA VAL A 26 -8.90 0.01 -4.29
C VAL A 26 -7.39 0.08 -4.47
N LEU A 27 -6.75 1.09 -3.86
CA LEU A 27 -5.32 1.26 -3.86
C LEU A 27 -4.70 0.06 -3.16
N ASN A 28 -3.76 -0.58 -3.84
CA ASN A 28 -2.97 -1.65 -3.25
C ASN A 28 -2.11 -1.08 -2.13
N ARG A 29 -1.95 -1.86 -1.06
CA ARG A 29 -1.07 -1.51 0.06
C ARG A 29 0.31 -2.14 -0.13
N TYR A 30 1.33 -1.31 -0.07
CA TYR A 30 2.73 -1.71 -0.12
C TYR A 30 3.44 -1.26 1.16
N PHE A 31 4.17 -2.18 1.79
CA PHE A 31 4.79 -1.96 3.09
C PHE A 31 6.30 -1.92 2.91
N TYR A 32 6.91 -0.76 3.21
CA TYR A 32 8.35 -0.55 3.09
C TYR A 32 8.95 -0.45 4.49
N THR A 33 9.80 -1.43 4.82
CA THR A 33 10.36 -1.60 6.16
C THR A 33 11.72 -0.91 6.30
N PHE A 34 12.08 -0.58 7.54
CA PHE A 34 13.38 -0.04 7.90
C PHE A 34 13.97 -0.83 9.04
N GLY A 35 15.22 -1.26 8.87
CA GLY A 35 15.98 -1.95 9.91
C GLY A 35 16.51 -0.99 10.98
N SER A 36 17.63 -1.37 11.60
CA SER A 36 18.28 -0.58 12.65
C SER A 36 19.39 0.35 12.13
N ASP A 37 19.71 0.33 10.83
CA ASP A 37 20.73 1.20 10.25
C ASP A 37 20.32 2.68 10.34
N PRO A 38 21.19 3.59 10.85
CA PRO A 38 20.85 4.99 11.08
C PRO A 38 20.71 5.82 9.79
N GLY A 39 21.07 5.26 8.62
CA GLY A 39 20.84 5.92 7.34
C GLY A 39 19.43 5.75 6.78
N PHE A 40 18.59 4.92 7.41
CA PHE A 40 17.18 4.80 7.03
C PHE A 40 16.39 6.02 7.51
N PRO A 41 15.28 6.39 6.84
CA PRO A 41 14.42 7.49 7.27
C PRO A 41 13.84 7.30 8.68
N TYR A 42 13.54 6.05 9.01
CA TYR A 42 13.11 5.60 10.34
C TYR A 42 13.88 4.34 10.72
N GLN A 43 13.86 3.97 12.00
CA GLN A 43 14.44 2.71 12.48
C GLN A 43 13.36 1.82 13.06
N ASN A 44 13.48 0.51 12.84
CA ASN A 44 12.62 -0.53 13.41
C ASN A 44 11.13 -0.25 13.16
N GLY A 45 10.73 -0.17 11.90
CA GLY A 45 9.33 0.03 11.55
C GLY A 45 9.12 0.05 10.06
N TRP A 46 8.00 0.60 9.62
CA TRP A 46 7.64 0.67 8.21
C TRP A 46 6.80 1.89 7.87
N VAL A 47 6.64 2.14 6.57
CA VAL A 47 5.57 2.96 6.02
C VAL A 47 4.64 2.10 5.16
N GLU A 48 3.37 2.49 5.10
CA GLU A 48 2.41 1.98 4.12
C GLU A 48 2.33 2.98 2.97
N VAL A 49 2.43 2.50 1.72
CA VAL A 49 2.20 3.29 0.52
C VAL A 49 0.98 2.72 -0.19
N ARG A 50 0.01 3.58 -0.47
CA ARG A 50 -1.20 3.25 -1.22
C ARG A 50 -1.03 3.68 -2.67
N ALA A 51 -1.19 2.72 -3.58
CA ALA A 51 -0.97 2.97 -5.00
C ALA A 51 -1.73 1.99 -5.89
N THR A 52 -2.03 2.41 -7.11
CA THR A 52 -2.67 1.55 -8.11
C THR A 52 -1.72 0.46 -8.63
N SER A 53 -0.42 0.71 -8.61
CA SER A 53 0.62 -0.26 -8.98
C SER A 53 1.85 -0.17 -8.10
N ARG A 54 2.72 -1.19 -8.22
CA ARG A 54 4.01 -1.22 -7.52
C ARG A 54 4.92 -0.08 -7.97
N GLU A 55 4.95 0.22 -9.27
CA GLU A 55 5.76 1.30 -9.85
C GLU A 55 5.31 2.65 -9.30
N GLU A 56 4.00 2.86 -9.15
CA GLU A 56 3.48 4.07 -8.53
C GLU A 56 3.87 4.15 -7.04
N ALA A 57 3.79 3.03 -6.31
CA ALA A 57 4.21 2.97 -4.92
C ALA A 57 5.71 3.31 -4.76
N GLU A 58 6.57 2.76 -5.62
CA GLU A 58 8.01 3.04 -5.61
C GLU A 58 8.28 4.52 -5.94
N ARG A 59 7.54 5.12 -6.88
CA ARG A 59 7.63 6.54 -7.19
C ARG A 59 7.22 7.42 -6.01
N LYS A 60 6.10 7.10 -5.35
CA LYS A 60 5.63 7.82 -4.14
C LYS A 60 6.63 7.69 -3.00
N PHE A 61 7.11 6.47 -2.75
CA PHE A 61 8.12 6.20 -1.74
C PHE A 61 9.39 7.02 -1.99
N ARG A 62 9.95 6.98 -3.21
CA ARG A 62 11.19 7.70 -3.55
C ARG A 62 11.03 9.22 -3.52
N ALA A 63 9.84 9.74 -3.84
CA ALA A 63 9.55 11.16 -3.70
C ALA A 63 9.56 11.61 -2.22
N ARG A 64 9.11 10.75 -1.31
CA ARG A 64 9.09 11.00 0.13
C ARG A 64 10.45 10.76 0.80
N PHE A 65 11.14 9.72 0.34
CA PHE A 65 12.41 9.22 0.85
C PHE A 65 13.39 9.01 -0.31
N PRO A 66 14.15 10.06 -0.68
CA PRO A 66 15.09 9.96 -1.80
C PRO A 66 16.19 8.92 -1.51
N ASP A 67 16.82 8.46 -2.59
CA ASP A 67 18.00 7.62 -2.52
C ASP A 67 19.10 8.30 -1.67
N ARG A 68 19.90 7.50 -0.97
CA ARG A 68 20.98 8.06 -0.12
C ARG A 68 22.06 8.70 -1.00
N PRO A 69 22.68 9.82 -0.58
CA PRO A 69 23.82 10.39 -1.30
C PRO A 69 24.91 9.35 -1.55
N GLY A 70 25.32 9.16 -2.80
CA GLY A 70 26.31 8.15 -3.21
C GLY A 70 25.74 6.73 -3.41
N HIS A 71 24.42 6.56 -3.34
CA HIS A 71 23.70 5.31 -3.58
C HIS A 71 22.54 5.53 -4.58
N GLU A 72 22.77 6.34 -5.60
CA GLU A 72 21.76 6.69 -6.60
C GLU A 72 21.18 5.43 -7.28
N GLY A 73 19.86 5.38 -7.42
CA GLY A 73 19.12 4.23 -7.96
C GLY A 73 18.71 3.20 -6.91
N ILE A 74 19.24 3.27 -5.69
CA ILE A 74 18.92 2.33 -4.60
C ILE A 74 17.90 2.96 -3.66
N MET A 75 16.69 2.39 -3.62
CA MET A 75 15.62 2.86 -2.73
C MET A 75 15.99 2.68 -1.26
N ASN A 76 15.69 3.70 -0.44
CA ASN A 76 16.10 3.75 0.96
C ASN A 76 15.15 2.98 1.91
N TYR A 77 14.98 1.67 1.69
CA TYR A 77 14.24 0.74 2.57
C TYR A 77 15.03 -0.58 2.75
N ALA A 78 14.65 -1.39 3.74
CA ALA A 78 15.22 -2.72 3.97
C ALA A 78 14.52 -3.80 3.12
N PHE A 79 13.21 -3.99 3.32
CA PHE A 79 12.37 -4.88 2.51
C PHE A 79 11.05 -4.22 2.13
N CYS A 80 10.49 -4.63 0.99
CA CYS A 80 9.15 -4.25 0.54
C CYS A 80 8.23 -5.47 0.44
N TYR A 81 6.98 -5.33 0.87
CA TYR A 81 5.97 -6.37 0.82
C TYR A 81 4.66 -5.83 0.24
N ASN A 82 3.92 -6.69 -0.46
CA ASN A 82 2.53 -6.40 -0.77
C ASN A 82 1.63 -6.80 0.40
N GLU A 83 0.37 -6.38 0.32
CA GLU A 83 -0.66 -6.66 1.32
C GLU A 83 -0.81 -8.14 1.68
N GLN A 84 -0.80 -9.04 0.68
CA GLN A 84 -0.92 -10.47 0.92
C GLN A 84 0.24 -10.99 1.79
N ARG A 85 1.49 -10.68 1.42
CA ARG A 85 2.67 -11.12 2.18
C ARG A 85 2.73 -10.47 3.55
N TRP A 86 2.32 -9.22 3.65
CA TRP A 86 2.25 -8.52 4.94
C TRP A 86 1.28 -9.22 5.89
N ALA A 87 0.07 -9.56 5.42
CA ALA A 87 -0.93 -10.27 6.22
C ALA A 87 -0.45 -11.68 6.65
N GLU A 88 0.26 -12.41 5.78
CA GLU A 88 0.81 -13.73 6.10
C GLU A 88 1.87 -13.69 7.22
N MET A 89 2.67 -12.61 7.30
CA MET A 89 3.72 -12.46 8.31
C MET A 89 3.20 -11.93 9.66
N ASP A 90 2.06 -11.25 9.63
CA ASP A 90 1.47 -10.53 10.77
C ASP A 90 2.46 -9.64 11.58
N PRO A 91 3.22 -8.71 10.94
CA PRO A 91 4.24 -7.92 11.64
C PRO A 91 3.69 -7.05 12.77
N GLU A 92 2.44 -6.58 12.64
CA GLU A 92 1.78 -5.70 13.61
C GLU A 92 1.63 -6.34 14.99
N HIS A 93 1.53 -7.67 15.05
CA HIS A 93 1.42 -8.40 16.30
C HIS A 93 2.70 -9.16 16.67
N THR A 94 3.53 -9.49 15.69
CA THR A 94 4.72 -10.35 15.91
C THR A 94 6.04 -9.58 16.05
N TRP A 95 6.15 -8.36 15.51
CA TRP A 95 7.39 -7.58 15.54
C TRP A 95 7.36 -6.56 16.68
N HIS A 96 7.64 -7.04 17.89
CA HIS A 96 7.57 -6.20 19.09
C HIS A 96 8.50 -4.99 19.02
N GLY A 97 7.94 -3.82 19.37
CA GLY A 97 8.66 -2.55 19.34
C GLY A 97 8.76 -1.89 17.96
N TRP A 98 8.34 -2.60 16.89
CA TRP A 98 8.21 -2.01 15.57
C TRP A 98 6.84 -1.32 15.43
N LYS A 99 6.76 -0.33 14.54
CA LYS A 99 5.52 0.39 14.26
C LYS A 99 5.43 0.91 12.83
N CYS A 100 4.20 1.18 12.40
CA CYS A 100 3.93 2.02 11.23
C CYS A 100 4.21 3.49 11.57
N PHE A 101 5.04 4.16 10.76
CA PHE A 101 5.38 5.57 10.95
C PHE A 101 4.44 6.51 10.20
N GLU A 102 4.07 6.17 8.96
CA GLU A 102 3.17 6.97 8.13
C GLU A 102 2.51 6.11 7.04
N VAL A 103 1.37 6.63 6.55
CA VAL A 103 0.67 6.15 5.35
C VAL A 103 0.85 7.22 4.27
N ILE A 104 1.28 6.82 3.08
CA ILE A 104 1.55 7.69 1.92
C ILE A 104 0.51 7.38 0.84
N GLU A 105 -0.24 8.40 0.45
CA GLU A 105 -1.31 8.34 -0.57
C GLU A 105 -0.85 8.74 -1.98
#